data_AF-A0AAJ0HJH8-F1
#
_entry.id   AF-A0AAJ0HJH8-F1
#
_cell.length_a   1.000
_cell.length_b   1.000
_cell.length_c   1.000
_cell.angle_alpha   90.00
_cell.angle_beta   90.00
_cell.angle_gamma   90.00
#
_symmetry.space_group_name_H-M   'P 1'
#
loop_
_entity.id
_entity.type
_entity.pdbx_description
1 polymer ?
#
loop_
_entity_poly.entity_id
_entity_poly.type
_entity_poly.pdbx_seq_one_letter_code
_entity_poly.pdbx_strand_id
1 'polypeptide(L)'
;PRLVRIRHPDYSAAENTPLCLRALDDGGIDYDTALVACGIVTGNTSTGFFATREAGAQGFERVSRPDDGILRGSEYFFQLPEDDVQEHPYLVVPRFKDWTFPHDTTPLLWRELDCQI
;
A
#
# COMPACT_ATOMS: atom_id res chain seq x y z
N PRO A 1 -9.58 1.98 19.14
CA PRO A 1 -9.73 1.94 17.67
C PRO A 1 -9.22 0.59 17.13
N ARG A 2 -9.89 0.05 16.10
CA ARG A 2 -9.48 -1.20 15.43
C ARG A 2 -8.17 -0.99 14.66
N LEU A 3 -7.42 -2.08 14.42
CA LEU A 3 -6.25 -2.07 13.56
C LEU A 3 -6.59 -2.67 12.19
N VAL A 4 -6.15 -2.00 11.13
CA VAL A 4 -6.16 -2.49 9.75
C VAL A 4 -4.73 -2.93 9.42
N ARG A 5 -4.57 -4.19 9.01
CA ARG A 5 -3.28 -4.76 8.63
C ARG A 5 -3.14 -4.75 7.12
N ILE A 6 -2.03 -4.22 6.64
CA ILE A 6 -1.66 -4.31 5.24
C ILE A 6 -0.50 -5.27 5.15
N ARG A 7 -0.64 -6.28 4.29
CA ARG A 7 0.26 -7.41 4.19
C ARG A 7 1.04 -7.44 2.88
N HIS A 8 2.22 -8.04 2.94
CA HIS A 8 2.96 -8.45 1.75
C HIS A 8 2.41 -9.80 1.25
N PRO A 9 2.18 -9.99 -0.06
CA PRO A 9 1.58 -11.21 -0.62
C PRO A 9 2.44 -12.46 -0.41
N ASP A 10 3.77 -12.35 -0.60
CA ASP A 10 4.68 -13.51 -0.60
C ASP A 10 5.46 -13.77 0.71
N TYR A 11 5.32 -12.93 1.74
CA TYR A 11 6.03 -13.13 2.99
C TYR A 11 5.27 -14.10 3.90
N SER A 12 6.01 -14.81 4.76
CA SER A 12 5.42 -15.70 5.76
C SER A 12 4.49 -14.94 6.70
N ALA A 13 3.44 -15.59 7.22
CA ALA A 13 2.42 -14.93 8.06
C ALA A 13 2.97 -14.25 9.33
N ALA A 14 4.19 -14.62 9.77
CA ALA A 14 4.87 -14.03 10.91
C ALA A 14 5.56 -12.69 10.59
N GLU A 15 5.93 -12.44 9.33
CA GLU A 15 6.76 -11.30 8.90
C GLU A 15 6.10 -10.45 7.82
N ASN A 16 4.89 -10.80 7.41
CA ASN A 16 4.24 -10.19 6.25
C ASN A 16 3.44 -8.92 6.54
N THR A 17 3.66 -8.20 7.65
CA THR A 17 2.90 -6.97 7.96
C THR A 17 3.79 -5.73 7.81
N PRO A 18 3.96 -5.18 6.58
CA PRO A 18 4.69 -3.94 6.35
C PRO A 18 4.04 -2.75 7.05
N LEU A 19 2.70 -2.71 7.15
CA LEU A 19 2.00 -1.58 7.75
C LEU A 19 0.81 -2.03 8.59
N CYS A 20 0.65 -1.40 9.76
CA CYS A 20 -0.48 -1.60 10.65
C CYS A 20 -0.98 -0.22 11.09
N LEU A 21 -2.19 0.13 10.65
CA LEU A 21 -2.76 1.46 10.87
C LEU A 21 -3.98 1.37 11.78
N ARG A 22 -4.19 2.41 12.59
CA ARG A 22 -5.42 2.55 13.37
C ARG A 22 -6.53 3.03 12.44
N ALA A 23 -7.69 2.37 12.50
CA ALA A 23 -8.89 2.76 11.77
C ALA A 23 -9.54 3.97 12.44
N LEU A 24 -9.12 5.18 12.04
CA LEU A 24 -9.57 6.45 12.60
C LEU A 24 -10.68 7.10 11.76
N ASP A 25 -10.84 6.68 10.51
CA ASP A 25 -11.76 7.29 9.53
C ASP A 25 -13.02 6.43 9.43
N ASP A 26 -14.05 6.74 10.21
CA ASP A 26 -15.32 5.98 10.25
C ASP A 26 -15.12 4.45 10.43
N GLY A 27 -14.20 4.08 11.32
CA GLY A 27 -13.86 2.69 11.57
C GLY A 27 -13.04 2.00 10.48
N GLY A 28 -12.55 2.75 9.49
CA GLY A 28 -11.58 2.34 8.46
C GLY A 28 -10.37 3.28 8.39
N ILE A 29 -9.62 3.16 7.28
CA ILE A 29 -8.50 4.05 6.94
C ILE A 29 -8.77 4.66 5.57
N ASP A 30 -8.37 5.92 5.38
CA ASP A 30 -8.37 6.54 4.06
C ASP A 30 -7.54 5.72 3.04
N TYR A 31 -8.15 5.43 1.89
CA TYR A 31 -7.62 4.58 0.84
C TYR A 31 -6.33 5.15 0.26
N ASP A 32 -6.34 6.44 -0.08
CA ASP A 32 -5.25 7.08 -0.78
C ASP A 32 -4.04 7.26 0.14
N THR A 33 -4.28 7.60 1.41
CA THR A 33 -3.27 7.62 2.47
C THR A 33 -2.62 6.26 2.65
N ALA A 34 -3.42 5.20 2.75
CA ALA A 34 -2.92 3.84 2.87
C ALA A 34 -2.07 3.44 1.65
N LEU A 35 -2.54 3.77 0.45
CA LEU A 35 -1.89 3.42 -0.82
C LEU A 35 -0.52 4.10 -0.93
N VAL A 36 -0.46 5.40 -0.66
CA VAL A 36 0.79 6.18 -0.68
C VAL A 36 1.76 5.68 0.39
N ALA A 37 1.27 5.43 1.61
CA ALA A 37 2.13 4.91 2.68
C ALA A 37 2.75 3.56 2.30
N CYS A 38 1.98 2.66 1.69
CA CYS A 38 2.47 1.39 1.19
C CYS A 38 3.50 1.60 0.08
N GLY A 39 3.21 2.44 -0.91
CA GLY A 39 4.12 2.77 -1.99
C GLY A 39 5.50 3.24 -1.49
N ILE A 40 5.52 4.11 -0.48
CA ILE A 40 6.75 4.61 0.16
C ILE A 40 7.54 3.45 0.80
N VAL A 41 6.90 2.63 1.63
CA VAL A 41 7.60 1.54 2.34
C VAL A 41 8.02 0.39 1.42
N THR A 42 7.40 0.26 0.25
CA THR A 42 7.75 -0.71 -0.79
C THR A 42 8.58 -0.06 -1.91
N GLY A 43 9.56 0.77 -1.53
CA GLY A 43 10.55 1.29 -2.47
C GLY A 43 10.08 2.46 -3.34
N ASN A 44 9.16 3.29 -2.85
CA ASN A 44 8.65 4.48 -3.55
C ASN A 44 7.91 4.20 -4.86
N THR A 45 7.21 3.08 -4.92
CA THR A 45 6.33 2.75 -6.05
C THR A 45 5.03 3.56 -6.02
N SER A 46 4.54 3.93 -7.20
CA SER A 46 3.28 4.66 -7.40
C SER A 46 2.20 3.81 -8.05
N THR A 47 2.46 2.54 -8.34
CA THR A 47 1.60 1.68 -9.19
C THR A 47 0.92 0.54 -8.44
N GLY A 48 1.19 0.43 -7.14
CA GLY A 48 0.60 -0.61 -6.32
C GLY A 48 -0.92 -0.51 -6.16
N PHE A 49 -1.52 -1.59 -5.71
CA PHE A 49 -2.95 -1.69 -5.47
C PHE A 49 -3.25 -2.60 -4.26
N PHE A 50 -4.45 -2.46 -3.70
CA PHE A 50 -4.92 -3.34 -2.63
C PHE A 50 -5.69 -4.54 -3.17
N ALA A 51 -5.56 -5.64 -2.46
CA ALA A 51 -6.33 -6.85 -2.68
C ALA A 51 -6.74 -7.52 -1.36
N THR A 52 -7.73 -8.39 -1.42
CA THR A 52 -8.12 -9.29 -0.34
C THR A 52 -7.83 -10.73 -0.75
N ARG A 53 -7.77 -11.63 0.24
CA ARG A 53 -7.69 -13.07 0.01
C ARG A 53 -8.63 -13.76 0.99
N GLU A 54 -9.60 -14.49 0.46
CA GLU A 54 -10.45 -15.32 1.30
C GLU A 54 -9.65 -16.49 1.88
N ALA A 55 -10.03 -16.92 3.09
CA ALA A 55 -9.38 -18.05 3.74
C ALA A 55 -9.55 -19.33 2.91
N GLY A 56 -8.44 -19.92 2.45
CA GLY A 56 -8.44 -21.13 1.62
C GLY A 56 -8.52 -20.86 0.11
N ALA A 57 -8.68 -19.61 -0.34
CA ALA A 57 -8.56 -19.26 -1.75
C ALA A 57 -7.09 -19.24 -2.19
N GLN A 58 -6.84 -19.68 -3.42
CA GLN A 58 -5.48 -19.67 -4.01
C GLN A 58 -5.07 -18.32 -4.61
N GLY A 59 -6.03 -17.40 -4.81
CA GLY A 59 -5.81 -16.13 -5.49
C GLY A 59 -6.17 -14.92 -4.63
N PHE A 60 -5.78 -13.75 -5.13
CA PHE A 60 -6.15 -12.46 -4.58
C PHE A 60 -7.25 -11.81 -5.41
N GLU A 61 -8.14 -11.07 -4.76
CA GLU A 61 -9.16 -10.26 -5.40
C GLU A 61 -8.82 -8.77 -5.25
N ARG A 62 -8.73 -8.05 -6.38
CA ARG A 62 -8.40 -6.62 -6.36
C ARG A 62 -9.50 -5.80 -5.70
N VAL A 63 -9.11 -4.93 -4.79
CA VAL A 63 -9.98 -3.98 -4.10
C VAL A 63 -10.04 -2.68 -4.89
N SER A 64 -11.25 -2.34 -5.35
CA SER A 64 -11.52 -1.01 -5.92
C SER A 64 -11.54 0.04 -4.82
N ARG A 65 -11.15 1.28 -5.14
CA ARG A 65 -11.28 2.42 -4.21
C ARG A 65 -12.76 2.59 -3.85
N PRO A 66 -13.14 2.57 -2.55
CA PRO A 66 -14.51 2.87 -2.13
C PRO A 66 -14.93 4.29 -2.54
N ASP A 67 -16.24 4.49 -2.75
CA ASP A 67 -16.78 5.81 -3.15
C ASP A 67 -16.44 6.90 -2.14
N ASP A 68 -16.52 6.58 -0.84
CA ASP A 68 -16.15 7.47 0.26
C ASP A 68 -14.65 7.44 0.59
N GLY A 69 -13.87 6.64 -0.13
CA GLY A 69 -12.43 6.49 0.07
C GLY A 69 -12.04 5.70 1.32
N ILE A 70 -12.96 5.07 2.06
CA ILE A 70 -12.61 4.45 3.36
C ILE A 70 -12.52 2.92 3.27
N LEU A 71 -11.32 2.40 3.51
CA LEU A 71 -11.04 0.96 3.63
C LEU A 71 -11.47 0.42 5.01
N ARG A 72 -12.60 -0.30 5.04
CA ARG A 72 -13.20 -0.85 6.27
C ARG A 72 -12.86 -2.31 6.57
N GLY A 73 -12.13 -3.00 5.71
CA GLY A 73 -11.62 -4.36 5.97
C GLY A 73 -10.63 -4.40 7.15
N SER A 74 -10.40 -5.57 7.73
CA SER A 74 -9.39 -5.78 8.78
C SER A 74 -8.01 -6.11 8.24
N GLU A 75 -7.97 -6.57 7.00
CA GLU A 75 -6.78 -7.06 6.32
C GLU A 75 -6.86 -6.75 4.84
N TYR A 76 -5.74 -6.30 4.31
CA TYR A 76 -5.50 -6.05 2.89
C TYR A 76 -4.11 -6.54 2.54
N PHE A 77 -3.89 -6.82 1.26
CA PHE A 77 -2.59 -7.15 0.68
C PHE A 77 -2.23 -6.05 -0.30
N PHE A 78 -1.06 -5.45 -0.13
CA PHE A 78 -0.54 -4.49 -1.09
C PHE A 78 0.23 -5.27 -2.16
N GLN A 79 -0.15 -5.09 -3.41
CA GLN A 79 0.41 -5.77 -4.56
C GLN A 79 0.94 -4.78 -5.58
N LEU A 80 1.88 -5.26 -6.40
CA LEU A 80 2.43 -4.51 -7.52
C LEU A 80 1.99 -5.15 -8.83
N PRO A 81 1.80 -4.36 -9.91
CA PRO A 81 1.52 -4.91 -11.23
C PRO A 81 2.62 -5.88 -11.68
N GLU A 82 2.26 -6.94 -12.40
CA GLU A 82 3.23 -7.93 -12.91
C GLU A 82 4.30 -7.31 -13.82
N ASP A 83 3.96 -6.21 -14.52
CA ASP A 83 4.89 -5.48 -15.40
C ASP A 83 5.92 -4.62 -14.65
N ASP A 84 5.68 -4.33 -13.36
CA ASP A 84 6.56 -3.52 -12.50
C ASP A 84 7.53 -4.37 -11.65
N VAL A 85 7.60 -5.68 -11.93
CA VAL A 85 8.50 -6.59 -11.24
C VAL A 85 9.93 -6.35 -11.73
N GLN A 86 10.58 -5.32 -11.20
CA GLN A 86 12.04 -5.32 -11.04
C GLN A 86 12.45 -6.62 -10.32
N GLU A 87 13.72 -7.04 -10.45
CA GLU A 87 14.26 -8.24 -9.78
C GLU A 87 13.96 -8.30 -8.26
N HIS A 88 13.63 -7.14 -7.65
CA HIS A 88 13.24 -6.98 -6.25
C HIS A 88 12.01 -6.03 -6.10
N PRO A 89 10.77 -6.52 -6.28
CA PRO A 89 9.57 -5.66 -6.27
C PRO A 89 9.32 -4.98 -4.91
N TYR A 90 9.91 -5.49 -3.83
CA TYR A 90 9.80 -4.94 -2.47
C TYR A 90 11.20 -4.71 -1.88
N LEU A 91 11.97 -3.81 -2.50
CA LEU A 91 13.31 -3.46 -2.05
C LEU A 91 13.31 -2.96 -0.59
N VAL A 92 13.91 -3.74 0.30
CA VAL A 92 14.20 -3.30 1.66
C VAL A 92 15.47 -2.46 1.63
N VAL A 93 15.34 -1.16 1.85
CA VAL A 93 16.48 -0.24 1.94
C VAL A 93 16.89 -0.11 3.42
N PRO A 94 18.01 -0.73 3.86
CA PRO A 94 18.33 -0.85 5.28
C PRO A 94 18.83 0.47 5.90
N ARG A 95 19.23 1.44 5.08
CA ARG A 95 19.78 2.72 5.54
C ARG A 95 19.13 3.85 4.78
N PHE A 96 18.67 4.88 5.50
CA PHE A 96 18.05 6.05 4.90
C PHE A 96 18.93 6.74 3.84
N LYS A 97 20.26 6.71 3.99
CA LYS A 97 21.20 7.28 3.00
C LYS A 97 21.19 6.57 1.64
N ASP A 98 20.76 5.30 1.61
CA ASP A 98 20.68 4.51 0.37
C ASP A 98 19.27 4.61 -0.23
N TRP A 99 18.35 5.33 0.42
CA TRP A 99 17.00 5.55 -0.05
C TRP A 99 16.99 6.75 -0.99
N THR A 100 16.52 6.53 -2.22
CA THR A 100 16.42 7.57 -3.25
C THR A 100 15.02 8.15 -3.24
N PHE A 101 14.91 9.48 -3.09
CA PHE A 101 13.62 10.15 -3.18
C PHE A 101 13.05 10.07 -4.61
N PRO A 102 11.76 9.73 -4.79
CA PRO A 102 11.12 9.58 -6.09
C PRO A 102 10.76 10.95 -6.68
N HIS A 103 11.75 11.72 -7.14
CA HIS A 103 11.53 13.08 -7.64
C HIS A 103 10.51 13.17 -8.80
N ASP A 104 10.47 12.16 -9.67
CA ASP A 104 9.61 12.16 -10.87
C ASP A 104 8.34 11.30 -10.72
N THR A 105 8.20 10.56 -9.61
CA THR A 105 7.12 9.58 -9.39
C THR A 105 6.35 9.83 -8.10
N THR A 106 6.32 11.09 -7.63
CA THR A 106 5.49 11.49 -6.48
C THR A 106 4.01 11.16 -6.72
N PRO A 107 3.26 10.77 -5.68
CA PRO A 107 1.83 10.49 -5.78
C PRO A 107 1.04 11.57 -6.53
N LEU A 108 0.11 11.15 -7.39
CA LEU A 108 -0.69 12.06 -8.22
C LEU A 108 -1.42 13.13 -7.38
N LEU A 109 -2.00 12.74 -6.24
CA LEU A 109 -2.70 13.65 -5.34
C LEU A 109 -1.80 14.78 -4.80
N TRP A 110 -0.50 14.54 -4.65
CA TRP A 110 0.43 15.58 -4.19
C TRP A 110 0.69 16.60 -5.29
N ARG A 111 0.79 16.13 -6.55
CA ARG A 111 0.98 17.00 -7.71
C ARG A 111 -0.25 17.86 -7.98
N GLU A 112 -1.45 17.35 -7.71
CA GLU A 112 -2.70 18.09 -7.86
C GLU A 112 -2.84 19.23 -6.85
N LEU A 113 -2.24 19.09 -5.66
CA LEU A 113 -2.19 20.15 -4.65
C LEU A 113 -1.24 21.28 -5.06
N ASP A 114 -0.08 20.96 -5.65
CA ASP A 114 0.90 21.96 -6.11
C ASP A 114 0.35 22.88 -7.21
N CYS A 115 -0.57 22.39 -8.04
CA CYS A 115 -1.22 23.19 -9.08
C CYS A 115 -2.28 24.19 -8.57
N GLN A 116 -2.60 24.17 -7.27
CA GLN A 116 -3.64 25.03 -6.68
C GLN A 116 -3.08 26.18 -5.83
N ILE A 117 -1.75 26.39 -5.83
CA ILE A 117 -1.06 27.43 -5.04
C ILE A 117 -0.49 28.52 -5.95
#